data_AF-A0AAW6C7K0-F1
#
_entry.id   AF-A0AAW6C7K0-F1
#
_cell.length_a   1.000
_cell.length_b   1.000
_cell.length_c   1.000
_cell.angle_alpha   90.00
_cell.angle_beta   90.00
_cell.angle_gamma   90.00
#
_symmetry.space_group_name_H-M   'P 1'
#
loop_
_entity.id
_entity.type
_entity.pdbx_description
1 polymer ?
#
loop_
_entity_poly.entity_id
_entity_poly.type
_entity_poly.pdbx_seq_one_letter_code
_entity_poly.pdbx_strand_id
1 'polypeptide(L)'
;MITFPVTAETFIADQEKRAGRKFDDFQRELLGEYVELFNLEFDVGMKGEEPSNVLKDTAEFYARKGKLEELEKPVLKHFYACVQYWCREAWKQGAAKANSRKEHENHD
;
A
#
# COMPACT_ATOMS: atom_id res chain seq x y z
N MET A 1 -6.27 -13.61 1.66
CA MET A 1 -5.12 -12.81 1.18
C MET A 1 -5.69 -11.77 0.24
N ILE A 2 -5.38 -10.48 0.42
CA ILE A 2 -5.82 -9.45 -0.53
C ILE A 2 -5.04 -9.60 -1.83
N THR A 3 -5.74 -9.51 -2.95
CA THR A 3 -5.16 -9.52 -4.30
C THR A 3 -5.31 -8.16 -4.94
N PHE A 4 -4.22 -7.60 -5.45
CA PHE A 4 -4.20 -6.32 -6.13
C PHE A 4 -4.33 -6.50 -7.66
N PRO A 5 -4.96 -5.55 -8.37
CA PRO A 5 -5.63 -4.36 -7.84
C PRO A 5 -6.92 -4.73 -7.06
N VAL A 6 -7.26 -3.93 -6.06
CA VAL A 6 -8.38 -4.18 -5.14
C VAL A 6 -9.28 -2.94 -5.02
N THR A 7 -10.58 -3.13 -4.78
CA THR A 7 -11.48 -2.00 -4.49
C THR A 7 -11.34 -1.54 -3.04
N ALA A 8 -11.67 -0.28 -2.79
CA ALA A 8 -11.64 0.29 -1.45
C ALA A 8 -12.56 -0.49 -0.48
N GLU A 9 -13.77 -0.84 -0.92
CA GLU A 9 -14.74 -1.59 -0.10
C GLU A 9 -14.20 -2.96 0.30
N THR A 10 -13.55 -3.66 -0.63
CA THR A 10 -13.00 -5.00 -0.40
C THR A 10 -11.83 -4.94 0.57
N PHE A 11 -10.93 -3.97 0.39
CA PHE A 11 -9.79 -3.77 1.28
C PHE A 11 -10.25 -3.37 2.69
N ILE A 12 -11.14 -2.38 2.79
CA ILE A 12 -11.69 -1.90 4.07
C ILE A 12 -12.40 -3.04 4.80
N ALA A 13 -13.22 -3.85 4.12
CA ALA A 13 -13.89 -4.99 4.75
C ALA A 13 -12.89 -6.01 5.33
N ASP A 14 -11.78 -6.27 4.63
CA ASP A 14 -10.70 -7.14 5.14
C ASP A 14 -9.99 -6.50 6.35
N GLN A 15 -9.69 -5.19 6.30
CA GLN A 15 -9.07 -4.50 7.43
C GLN A 15 -9.98 -4.44 8.66
N GLU A 16 -11.27 -4.16 8.51
CA GLU A 16 -12.25 -4.17 9.60
C GLU A 16 -12.36 -5.57 10.23
N LYS A 17 -12.35 -6.62 9.41
CA LYS A 17 -12.35 -8.01 9.88
C LYS A 17 -11.08 -8.33 10.68
N ARG A 18 -9.90 -7.88 10.21
CA ARG A 18 -8.62 -8.05 10.94
C ARG A 18 -8.57 -7.26 12.24
N ALA A 19 -9.15 -6.06 12.25
CA ALA A 19 -9.20 -5.20 13.42
C ALA A 19 -10.27 -5.64 14.44
N GLY A 20 -11.21 -6.50 14.06
CA GLY A 20 -12.32 -6.94 14.90
C GLY A 20 -13.34 -5.83 15.19
N ARG A 21 -13.32 -4.74 14.42
CA ARG A 21 -14.23 -3.60 14.60
C ARG A 21 -14.55 -2.93 13.27
N LYS A 22 -15.69 -2.24 13.23
CA LYS A 22 -16.00 -1.31 12.15
C LYS A 22 -15.15 -0.04 12.26
N PHE A 23 -14.78 0.49 11.11
CA PHE A 23 -14.11 1.76 10.97
C PHE A 23 -15.15 2.87 10.83
N ASP A 24 -14.84 4.01 11.43
CA ASP A 24 -15.62 5.24 11.27
C ASP A 24 -15.43 5.82 9.85
N ASP A 25 -16.25 6.82 9.50
CA ASP A 25 -16.27 7.39 8.15
C ASP A 25 -14.92 7.97 7.74
N PHE A 26 -14.22 8.62 8.68
CA PHE A 26 -12.88 9.18 8.43
C PHE A 26 -11.85 8.08 8.16
N GLN A 27 -11.84 7.02 8.94
CA GLN A 27 -10.95 5.86 8.73
C GLN A 27 -11.22 5.20 7.38
N ARG A 28 -12.48 5.10 6.97
CA ARG A 28 -12.87 4.52 5.68
C ARG A 28 -12.42 5.41 4.51
N GLU A 29 -12.64 6.70 4.60
CA GLU A 29 -12.19 7.68 3.60
C GLU A 29 -10.67 7.64 3.44
N LEU A 30 -9.93 7.71 4.55
CA LEU A 30 -8.47 7.64 4.56
C LEU A 30 -7.96 6.35 3.90
N LEU A 31 -8.56 5.19 4.22
CA LEU A 31 -8.17 3.93 3.62
C LEU A 31 -8.52 3.84 2.13
N GLY A 32 -9.55 4.55 1.67
CA GLY A 32 -9.85 4.70 0.25
C GLY A 32 -8.68 5.30 -0.53
N GLU A 33 -8.12 6.41 -0.04
CA GLU A 33 -6.94 7.06 -0.65
C GLU A 33 -5.72 6.12 -0.67
N TYR A 34 -5.49 5.38 0.42
CA TYR A 34 -4.38 4.43 0.47
C TYR A 34 -4.57 3.23 -0.47
N VAL A 35 -5.80 2.81 -0.73
CA VAL A 35 -6.07 1.75 -1.72
C VAL A 35 -5.69 2.20 -3.12
N GLU A 36 -5.92 3.46 -3.48
CA GLU A 36 -5.44 4.01 -4.75
C GLU A 36 -3.91 3.95 -4.83
N LEU A 37 -3.21 4.35 -3.77
CA LEU A 37 -1.75 4.22 -3.68
C LEU A 37 -1.30 2.76 -3.84
N PHE A 38 -1.95 1.81 -3.18
CA PHE A 38 -1.58 0.40 -3.29
C PHE A 38 -1.79 -0.14 -4.70
N ASN A 39 -2.89 0.22 -5.35
CA ASN A 39 -3.14 -0.17 -6.74
C ASN A 39 -2.10 0.46 -7.70
N LEU A 40 -1.65 1.68 -7.43
CA LEU A 40 -0.55 2.29 -8.19
C LEU A 40 0.76 1.50 -8.03
N GLU A 41 1.10 1.06 -6.82
CA GLU A 41 2.28 0.22 -6.59
C GLU A 41 2.21 -1.13 -7.31
N PHE A 42 1.01 -1.71 -7.42
CA PHE A 42 0.80 -2.89 -8.27
C PHE A 42 1.16 -2.60 -9.74
N ASP A 43 0.74 -1.46 -10.28
CA ASP A 43 1.07 -1.06 -11.65
C ASP A 43 2.57 -0.76 -11.84
N VAL A 44 3.24 -0.17 -10.83
CA VAL A 44 4.70 -0.03 -10.79
C VAL A 44 5.37 -1.39 -10.89
N GLY A 45 4.89 -2.37 -10.10
CA GLY A 45 5.36 -3.76 -10.17
C GLY A 45 5.16 -4.38 -11.55
N MET A 46 3.99 -4.16 -12.17
CA MET A 46 3.70 -4.63 -13.53
C MET A 46 4.68 -4.09 -14.58
N LYS A 47 5.19 -2.87 -14.39
CA LYS A 47 6.17 -2.23 -15.27
C LYS A 47 7.62 -2.67 -14.98
N GLY A 48 7.85 -3.34 -13.86
CA GLY A 48 9.20 -3.71 -13.40
C GLY A 48 10.01 -2.52 -12.88
N GLU A 49 9.33 -1.46 -12.43
CA GLU A 49 9.94 -0.30 -11.79
C GLU A 49 10.17 -0.56 -10.29
N GLU A 50 10.99 0.25 -9.63
CA GLU A 50 11.25 0.13 -8.19
C GLU A 50 10.05 0.60 -7.35
N PRO A 51 9.71 -0.08 -6.23
CA PRO A 51 8.60 0.31 -5.38
C PRO A 51 8.88 1.60 -4.60
N SER A 52 7.81 2.29 -4.20
CA SER A 52 7.95 3.48 -3.35
C SER A 52 8.49 3.17 -1.95
N ASN A 53 9.27 4.10 -1.40
CA ASN A 53 9.76 4.05 -0.02
C ASN A 53 8.94 4.99 0.86
N VAL A 54 7.69 4.59 1.13
CA VAL A 54 6.72 5.34 1.94
C VAL A 54 7.32 5.85 3.24
N LEU A 55 8.13 5.05 3.93
CA LEU A 55 8.74 5.47 5.20
C LEU A 55 9.70 6.65 5.01
N LYS A 56 10.55 6.58 3.98
CA LYS A 56 11.47 7.67 3.63
C LYS A 56 10.71 8.90 3.18
N ASP A 57 9.77 8.75 2.25
CA ASP A 57 9.02 9.86 1.67
C ASP A 57 8.17 10.59 2.73
N THR A 58 7.57 9.83 3.64
CA THR A 58 6.85 10.37 4.79
C THR A 58 7.80 11.10 5.75
N ALA A 59 8.96 10.53 6.08
CA ALA A 59 9.95 11.20 6.94
C ALA A 59 10.42 12.52 6.34
N GLU A 60 10.71 12.56 5.03
CA GLU A 60 11.07 13.78 4.32
C GLU A 60 9.94 14.82 4.34
N PHE A 61 8.69 14.40 4.14
CA PHE A 61 7.53 15.28 4.20
C PHE A 61 7.38 15.93 5.59
N TYR A 62 7.42 15.14 6.66
CA TYR A 62 7.30 15.64 8.03
C TYR A 62 8.50 16.53 8.42
N ALA A 63 9.72 16.18 7.99
CA ALA A 63 10.90 17.00 8.20
C ALA A 63 10.78 18.38 7.53
N ARG A 64 10.29 18.45 6.28
CA ARG A 64 10.04 19.73 5.56
C ARG A 64 8.99 20.60 6.26
N LYS A 65 8.10 20.00 7.05
CA LYS A 65 7.10 20.71 7.85
C LYS A 65 7.57 21.05 9.26
N GLY A 66 8.80 20.67 9.64
CA GLY A 66 9.32 20.86 11.00
C GLY A 66 8.57 20.04 12.05
N LYS A 67 8.07 18.85 11.67
CA LYS A 67 7.22 17.99 12.51
C LYS A 67 7.74 16.55 12.58
N LEU A 68 9.05 16.33 12.40
CA LEU A 68 9.59 14.97 12.32
C LEU A 68 9.30 14.15 13.59
N GLU A 69 9.26 14.81 14.74
CA GLU A 69 8.92 14.24 16.05
C GLU A 69 7.50 13.67 16.12
N GLU A 70 6.58 14.08 15.24
CA GLU A 70 5.26 13.47 15.16
C GLU A 70 5.36 12.00 14.77
N LEU A 71 6.32 11.64 13.92
CA LEU A 71 6.57 10.25 13.54
C LEU A 71 7.11 9.41 14.70
N GLU A 72 7.46 9.98 15.85
CA GLU A 72 7.80 9.21 17.05
C GLU A 72 6.57 8.64 17.75
N LYS A 73 5.38 9.16 17.47
CA LYS A 73 4.12 8.66 18.04
C LYS A 73 3.90 7.21 17.60
N PRO A 74 3.71 6.25 18.55
CA PRO A 74 3.57 4.83 18.21
C PRO A 74 2.48 4.55 17.18
N VAL A 75 1.37 5.28 17.22
CA VAL A 75 0.27 5.14 16.26
C VAL A 75 0.69 5.49 14.83
N LEU A 76 1.48 6.56 14.64
CA LEU A 76 1.95 6.98 13.31
C LEU A 76 3.05 6.04 12.79
N LYS A 77 3.98 5.60 13.67
CA LYS A 77 4.97 4.57 13.30
C LYS A 77 4.30 3.31 12.79
N HIS A 78 3.32 2.80 13.54
CA HIS A 78 2.62 1.58 13.18
C HIS A 78 1.84 1.76 11.88
N PHE A 79 1.13 2.88 11.74
CA PHE A 79 0.37 3.19 10.54
C PHE A 79 1.23 3.20 9.28
N TYR A 80 2.33 3.99 9.24
CA TYR A 80 3.18 4.07 8.06
C TYR A 80 3.95 2.77 7.78
N ALA A 81 4.26 1.98 8.81
CA ALA A 81 4.79 0.63 8.61
C ALA A 81 3.78 -0.29 7.91
N CYS A 82 2.50 -0.21 8.27
CA CYS A 82 1.43 -0.95 7.58
C CYS A 82 1.24 -0.47 6.15
N VAL A 83 1.28 0.85 5.89
CA VAL A 83 1.20 1.39 4.53
C VAL A 83 2.37 0.89 3.68
N GLN A 84 3.62 0.99 4.18
CA GLN A 84 4.80 0.48 3.49
C GLN A 84 4.71 -1.02 3.19
N TYR A 85 4.14 -1.81 4.11
CA TYR A 85 3.89 -3.23 3.91
C TYR A 85 2.95 -3.48 2.74
N TRP A 86 1.79 -2.82 2.71
CA TRP A 86 0.79 -3.00 1.66
C TRP A 86 1.27 -2.51 0.29
N CYS A 87 2.02 -1.40 0.23
CA CYS A 87 2.70 -0.96 -1.00
C CYS A 87 3.63 -2.05 -1.56
N ARG A 88 4.49 -2.64 -0.70
CA ARG A 88 5.40 -3.70 -1.11
C ARG A 88 4.67 -4.96 -1.55
N GLU A 89 3.57 -5.30 -0.89
CA GLU A 89 2.78 -6.48 -1.24
C GLU A 89 2.08 -6.31 -2.59
N ALA A 90 1.48 -5.14 -2.84
CA ALA A 90 0.88 -4.81 -4.12
C ALA A 90 1.91 -4.84 -5.27
N TRP A 91 3.07 -4.20 -5.05
CA TRP A 91 4.18 -4.22 -6.01
C TRP A 91 4.66 -5.64 -6.33
N LYS A 92 4.86 -6.49 -5.32
CA LYS A 92 5.27 -7.90 -5.52
C LYS A 92 4.25 -8.66 -6.37
N GLN A 93 2.96 -8.45 -6.12
CA GLN A 93 1.90 -9.09 -6.90
C GLN A 93 1.92 -8.62 -8.37
N GLY A 94 2.16 -7.33 -8.61
CA GLY A 94 2.33 -6.77 -9.95
C GLY A 94 3.53 -7.37 -10.68
N ALA A 95 4.69 -7.38 -10.03
CA ALA A 95 5.93 -7.93 -10.59
C ALA A 95 5.81 -9.42 -10.91
N ALA A 96 5.21 -10.21 -10.02
CA ALA A 96 4.96 -11.64 -10.24
C ALA A 96 4.04 -11.87 -11.45
N LYS A 97 2.97 -11.08 -11.58
CA LYS A 97 2.05 -11.18 -12.72
C LYS A 97 2.73 -10.81 -14.04
N ALA A 98 3.54 -9.76 -14.08
CA ALA A 98 4.31 -9.40 -15.27
C ALA A 98 5.28 -10.50 -15.70
N ASN A 99 5.95 -11.16 -14.75
CA ASN A 99 6.86 -12.27 -15.05
C ASN A 99 6.12 -13.48 -15.62
N SER A 100 4.99 -13.88 -15.01
CA SER A 100 4.18 -14.99 -15.54
C SER A 100 3.69 -14.74 -16.97
N ARG A 101 3.40 -13.48 -17.33
CA ARG A 101 2.99 -13.13 -18.69
C ARG A 101 4.12 -13.31 -19.71
N LYS A 102 5.34 -12.90 -19.35
CA LYS A 102 6.52 -13.06 -20.21
C LYS A 102 6.86 -14.54 -20.44
N GLU A 103 6.67 -15.38 -19.44
CA GLU A 103 6.88 -16.83 -19.58
C GLU A 103 5.86 -17.46 -20.52
N HIS A 104 4.59 -17.06 -20.47
CA HIS A 104 3.58 -17.52 -21.42
C HIS A 104 3.84 -17.04 -22.86
N GLU A 105 4.26 -15.78 -23.06
CA GLU A 105 4.55 -15.23 -24.39
C GLU A 105 5.80 -15.84 -25.07
N ASN A 106 6.71 -16.46 -24.30
CA ASN A 106 7.92 -17.10 -24.84
C ASN A 106 7.72 -18.58 -25.23
N HIS A 107 6.55 -19.14 -24.97
CA HIS A 107 6.22 -20.55 -25.25
C HIS A 107 5.19 -20.73 -26.39
N ASP A 108 4.77 -19.65 -27.04
CA ASP A 108 3.99 -19.60 -28.27
C ASP A 108 4.86 -19.22 -29.49
#